data_AF-A0A379TWF4-F1
#
_entry.id   AF-A0A379TWF4-F1
#
_cell.length_a   1.000
_cell.length_b   1.000
_cell.length_c   1.000
_cell.angle_alpha   90.00
_cell.angle_beta   90.00
_cell.angle_gamma   90.00
#
_symmetry.space_group_name_H-M   'P 1'
#
loop_
_entity.id
_entity.type
_entity.pdbx_description
1 polymer ?
#
loop_
_entity_poly.entity_id
_entity_poly.type
_entity_poly.pdbx_seq_one_letter_code
_entity_poly.pdbx_strand_id
1 'polypeptide(L)'
;MLTQIEHEQQNVVAVNRELYQHGITSSVEGVETDIDASKTQQQLNDVNGKMKVIEARLSALTNTQSAALKLRQVSLPAVESQLPSQLGYSLLARRADLQAAHWYIESR
;
A
#
# COMPACT_ATOMS: atom_id res chain seq x y z
N MET A 1 0.19 9.93 -8.93
CA MET A 1 1.41 9.76 -8.12
C MET A 1 2.34 8.71 -8.73
N LEU A 2 1.96 7.44 -8.84
CA LEU A 2 2.82 6.40 -9.47
C LEU A 2 3.23 6.76 -10.91
N THR A 3 2.27 7.24 -11.72
CA THR A 3 2.50 7.74 -13.08
C THR A 3 3.41 8.97 -13.14
N GLN A 4 3.40 9.79 -12.08
CA GLN A 4 4.28 10.96 -11.98
C GLN A 4 5.72 10.55 -11.65
N ILE A 5 5.89 9.59 -10.74
CA ILE A 5 7.20 9.01 -10.40
C ILE A 5 7.83 8.35 -11.63
N GLU A 6 7.05 7.60 -12.40
CA GLU A 6 7.52 6.98 -13.66
C GLU A 6 7.99 8.05 -14.66
N HIS A 7 7.22 9.12 -14.83
CA HIS A 7 7.56 10.20 -15.75
C HIS A 7 8.81 10.97 -15.32
N GLU A 8 8.94 11.29 -14.03
CA GLU A 8 10.13 11.94 -13.47
C GLU A 8 11.37 11.05 -13.65
N GLN A 9 11.24 9.73 -13.45
CA GLN A 9 12.33 8.79 -13.66
C GLN A 9 12.78 8.73 -15.13
N GLN A 10 11.83 8.71 -16.08
CA GLN A 10 12.13 8.75 -17.51
C GLN A 10 12.85 10.05 -17.90
N ASN A 11 12.45 11.17 -17.31
CA ASN A 11 13.10 12.46 -17.53
C ASN A 11 14.57 12.45 -17.05
N VAL A 12 14.85 11.89 -15.87
CA VAL A 12 16.22 11.77 -15.34
C VAL A 12 17.10 10.91 -16.25
N VAL A 13 16.58 9.77 -16.73
CA VAL A 13 17.30 8.89 -17.67
C VAL A 13 17.58 9.61 -18.99
N ALA A 14 16.60 10.32 -19.53
CA ALA A 14 16.72 11.05 -20.79
C ALA A 14 17.80 12.15 -20.70
N VAL A 15 17.78 12.95 -19.63
CA VAL A 15 18.76 14.02 -19.40
C VAL A 15 20.16 13.43 -19.22
N ASN A 16 20.33 12.35 -18.43
CA ASN A 16 21.65 11.76 -18.25
C ASN A 16 22.22 11.23 -19.58
N ARG A 17 21.36 10.61 -20.41
CA ARG A 17 21.75 10.12 -21.74
C ARG A 17 22.18 11.25 -22.68
N GLU A 18 21.51 12.39 -22.64
CA GLU A 18 21.88 13.59 -23.40
C GLU A 18 23.24 14.12 -22.95
N LEU A 19 23.44 14.27 -21.64
CA LEU A 19 24.72 14.73 -21.08
C LEU A 19 25.88 13.77 -21.39
N TYR A 20 25.65 12.45 -21.41
CA TYR A 20 26.63 11.46 -21.85
C TYR A 20 27.00 11.63 -23.34
N GLN A 21 26.01 11.86 -24.21
CA GLN A 21 26.25 12.12 -25.64
C GLN A 21 27.08 13.38 -25.87
N HIS A 22 26.94 14.38 -24.99
CA HIS A 22 27.76 15.59 -24.99
C HIS A 22 29.12 15.43 -24.30
N GLY A 23 29.46 14.24 -23.78
CA GLY A 23 30.72 13.97 -23.10
C GLY A 23 30.85 14.63 -21.73
N ILE A 24 29.73 15.03 -21.12
CA ILE A 24 29.69 15.74 -19.83
C ILE A 24 29.62 14.74 -18.66
N THR A 25 28.98 13.58 -18.85
CA THR A 25 28.90 12.51 -17.84
C THR A 25 29.67 11.27 -18.26
N SER A 26 29.99 10.41 -17.29
CA SER A 26 30.69 9.15 -17.54
C SER A 26 29.73 7.99 -17.83
N SER A 27 30.25 6.94 -18.46
CA SER A 27 29.50 5.70 -18.67
C SER A 27 29.06 5.01 -17.38
N VAL A 28 29.76 5.22 -16.25
CA VAL A 28 29.38 4.65 -14.95
C VAL A 28 28.11 5.31 -14.42
N GLU A 29 28.02 6.63 -14.56
CA GLU A 29 26.92 7.46 -14.08
C GLU A 29 25.61 7.21 -14.87
N GLY A 30 25.75 6.89 -16.16
CA GLY A 30 24.64 6.40 -16.98
C GLY A 30 24.12 5.02 -16.52
N VAL A 31 25.02 4.08 -16.21
CA VAL A 31 24.64 2.74 -15.71
C VAL A 31 23.97 2.83 -14.35
N GLU A 32 24.46 3.68 -13.45
CA GLU A 32 23.82 3.91 -12.13
C GLU A 32 22.40 4.46 -12.29
N THR A 33 22.22 5.43 -13.20
CA THR A 33 20.90 6.00 -13.49
C THR A 33 19.93 4.95 -14.05
N ASP A 34 20.39 4.07 -14.92
CA ASP A 34 19.59 2.96 -15.47
C ASP A 34 19.21 1.93 -14.39
N ILE A 35 20.13 1.64 -13.47
CA ILE A 35 19.88 0.75 -12.32
C ILE A 35 18.81 1.36 -11.41
N ASP A 36 18.90 2.64 -11.11
CA ASP A 36 17.93 3.30 -10.23
C ASP A 36 16.56 3.42 -10.91
N ALA A 37 16.52 3.68 -12.22
CA ALA A 37 15.28 3.60 -12.99
C ALA A 37 14.64 2.22 -12.93
N SER A 38 15.45 1.16 -13.07
CA SER A 38 14.99 -0.22 -12.98
C SER A 38 14.45 -0.56 -11.58
N LYS A 39 15.12 -0.11 -10.51
CA LYS A 39 14.64 -0.27 -9.12
C LYS A 39 13.33 0.46 -8.89
N THR A 40 13.21 1.71 -9.35
CA THR A 40 11.97 2.48 -9.27
C THR A 40 10.84 1.73 -9.97
N GLN A 41 11.06 1.23 -11.19
CA GLN A 41 10.06 0.44 -11.92
C GLN A 41 9.66 -0.83 -11.16
N GLN A 42 10.62 -1.53 -10.56
CA GLN A 42 10.34 -2.71 -9.74
C GLN A 42 9.45 -2.37 -8.54
N GLN A 43 9.71 -1.25 -7.85
CA GLN A 43 8.88 -0.80 -6.74
C GLN A 43 7.47 -0.41 -7.19
N LEU A 44 7.33 0.28 -8.33
CA LEU A 44 6.03 0.63 -8.91
C LEU A 44 5.21 -0.64 -9.21
N ASN A 45 5.85 -1.67 -9.78
CA ASN A 45 5.22 -2.95 -10.08
C ASN A 45 4.77 -3.68 -8.81
N ASP A 46 5.59 -3.70 -7.77
CA ASP A 46 5.25 -4.30 -6.47
C ASP A 46 4.07 -3.59 -5.81
N VAL A 47 4.06 -2.25 -5.78
CA VAL A 47 2.95 -1.45 -5.23
C VAL A 47 1.66 -1.71 -6.01
N ASN A 48 1.71 -1.75 -7.34
CA ASN A 48 0.55 -2.07 -8.17
C ASN A 48 0.03 -3.49 -7.90
N GLY A 49 0.93 -4.47 -7.73
CA GLY A 49 0.57 -5.83 -7.36
C GLY A 49 -0.13 -5.90 -6.00
N LYS A 50 0.42 -5.24 -4.98
CA LYS A 50 -0.18 -5.15 -3.63
C LYS A 50 -1.57 -4.50 -3.67
N MET A 51 -1.75 -3.45 -4.47
CA MET A 51 -3.04 -2.79 -4.64
C MET A 51 -4.10 -3.74 -5.18
N LYS A 52 -3.79 -4.52 -6.23
CA LYS A 52 -4.71 -5.55 -6.76
C LYS A 52 -5.09 -6.61 -5.74
N VAL A 53 -4.13 -7.06 -4.91
CA VAL A 53 -4.41 -8.02 -3.84
C VAL A 53 -5.35 -7.43 -2.79
N ILE A 54 -5.15 -6.16 -2.42
CA ILE A 54 -6.03 -5.46 -1.47
C ILE A 54 -7.43 -5.27 -2.08
N GLU A 55 -7.54 -4.89 -3.34
CA GLU A 55 -8.82 -4.77 -4.06
C GLU A 55 -9.60 -6.08 -4.07
N ALA A 56 -8.93 -7.19 -4.33
CA ALA A 56 -9.54 -8.52 -4.31
C ALA A 56 -10.03 -8.90 -2.90
N ARG A 57 -9.21 -8.67 -1.87
CA ARG A 57 -9.59 -8.92 -0.48
C ARG A 57 -10.75 -8.05 -0.03
N LEU A 58 -10.74 -6.76 -0.40
CA LEU A 58 -11.82 -5.84 -0.09
C LEU A 58 -13.12 -6.31 -0.75
N SER A 59 -13.08 -6.66 -2.03
CA SER A 59 -14.24 -7.19 -2.77
C SER A 59 -14.81 -8.45 -2.12
N ALA A 60 -13.95 -9.32 -1.60
CA ALA A 60 -14.36 -10.51 -0.85
C ALA A 60 -15.07 -10.14 0.46
N LEU A 61 -14.51 -9.21 1.25
CA LEU A 61 -15.07 -8.77 2.54
C LEU A 61 -16.38 -8.00 2.39
N THR A 62 -16.56 -7.22 1.32
CA THR A 62 -17.76 -6.40 1.08
C THR A 62 -18.83 -7.13 0.28
N ASN A 63 -18.63 -8.40 -0.07
CA ASN A 63 -19.52 -9.18 -0.93
C ASN A 63 -19.77 -8.55 -2.33
N THR A 64 -18.80 -7.80 -2.86
CA THR A 64 -18.92 -7.08 -4.13
C THR A 64 -18.11 -7.72 -5.26
N GLN A 65 -17.86 -9.04 -5.22
CA GLN A 65 -16.99 -9.70 -6.21
C GLN A 65 -17.47 -9.57 -7.67
N SER A 66 -18.76 -9.31 -7.88
CA SER A 66 -19.36 -9.18 -9.22
C SER A 66 -19.27 -7.77 -9.81
N ALA A 67 -18.76 -6.78 -9.08
CA ALA A 67 -18.71 -5.39 -9.53
C ALA A 67 -17.33 -4.76 -9.26
N ALA A 68 -16.84 -3.99 -10.24
CA ALA A 68 -15.60 -3.24 -10.07
C ALA A 68 -15.76 -2.20 -8.95
N LEU A 69 -14.87 -2.25 -7.96
CA LEU A 69 -14.81 -1.27 -6.89
C LEU A 69 -14.31 0.07 -7.42
N LYS A 70 -15.06 1.15 -7.15
CA LYS A 70 -14.62 2.52 -7.45
C LYS A 70 -13.77 3.05 -6.31
N LEU A 71 -12.47 2.74 -6.34
CA LEU A 71 -11.53 3.24 -5.36
C LEU A 71 -10.97 4.61 -5.74
N ARG A 72 -10.72 5.45 -4.74
CA ARG A 72 -10.06 6.74 -4.90
C ARG A 72 -8.91 6.84 -3.91
N GLN A 73 -7.80 7.43 -4.36
CA GLN A 73 -6.68 7.73 -3.49
C GLN A 73 -7.11 8.71 -2.39
N VAL A 74 -6.80 8.36 -1.14
CA VAL A 74 -7.02 9.19 0.05
C VAL A 74 -5.78 9.11 0.93
N SER A 75 -5.47 10.18 1.65
CA SER A 75 -4.40 10.15 2.66
C SER A 75 -4.76 9.17 3.77
N LEU A 76 -3.75 8.47 4.29
CA LEU A 76 -3.93 7.59 5.43
C LEU A 76 -4.45 8.42 6.63
N PRO A 77 -5.52 7.98 7.31
CA PRO A 77 -6.01 8.69 8.49
C PRO A 77 -4.96 8.64 9.60
N ALA A 78 -4.86 9.70 10.40
CA ALA A 78 -4.04 9.68 11.59
C ALA A 78 -4.57 8.59 12.54
N VAL A 79 -3.67 7.80 13.12
CA VAL A 79 -4.05 6.79 14.12
C VAL A 79 -4.48 7.52 15.38
N GLU A 80 -5.78 7.66 15.55
CA GLU A 80 -6.41 8.09 16.80
C GLU A 80 -6.27 6.93 17.81
N SER A 81 -5.10 6.77 18.41
CA SER A 81 -4.92 5.85 19.54
C SER A 81 -5.48 6.48 20.82
N GLN A 82 -6.75 6.86 20.82
CA GLN A 82 -7.45 7.20 22.06
C GLN A 82 -7.96 5.90 22.69
N LEU A 83 -7.06 4.95 22.94
CA LEU A 83 -7.37 3.88 23.86
C LEU A 83 -7.41 4.50 25.26
N PRO A 84 -8.53 4.40 26.00
CA PRO A 84 -8.57 4.90 27.37
C PRO A 84 -7.45 4.25 28.20
N SER A 85 -6.82 5.01 29.10
CA SER A 85 -5.74 4.53 29.97
C SER A 85 -6.17 3.36 30.87
N GLN A 86 -7.48 3.17 31.07
CA GLN A 86 -8.08 2.00 31.70
C GLN A 86 -9.27 1.50 30.88
N LEU A 87 -9.20 0.25 30.39
CA LEU A 87 -10.36 -0.46 29.85
C LEU A 87 -11.15 -1.07 31.02
N GLY A 88 -12.37 -0.57 31.26
CA GLY A 88 -13.24 -1.11 32.30
C GLY A 88 -13.70 -2.56 32.02
N TYR A 89 -13.98 -3.34 33.07
CA TYR A 89 -14.52 -4.71 33.00
C TYR A 89 -15.77 -4.83 32.11
N SER A 90 -16.54 -3.76 31.92
CA SER A 90 -17.69 -3.69 31.01
C SER A 90 -17.34 -4.00 29.54
N LEU A 91 -16.08 -3.86 29.12
CA LEU A 91 -15.62 -4.26 27.79
C LEU A 91 -15.50 -5.78 27.65
N LEU A 92 -15.11 -6.49 28.72
CA LEU A 92 -15.12 -7.96 28.73
C LEU A 92 -16.55 -8.51 28.67
N ALA A 93 -17.50 -7.84 29.30
CA ALA A 93 -18.92 -8.24 29.21
C ALA A 93 -19.52 -8.04 27.80
N ARG A 94 -18.90 -7.22 26.95
CA ARG A 94 -19.32 -6.95 25.56
C ARG A 94 -18.51 -7.72 24.52
N ARG A 95 -17.51 -8.48 24.94
CA ARG A 95 -16.70 -9.32 24.07
C ARG A 95 -17.56 -10.48 23.56
N ALA A 96 -17.87 -10.44 22.27
CA ALA A 96 -18.74 -11.42 21.63
C ALA A 96 -18.23 -12.87 21.80
N ASP A 97 -16.91 -13.05 21.85
CA ASP A 97 -16.27 -14.34 22.11
C ASP A 97 -16.55 -14.87 23.53
N LEU A 98 -16.50 -14.01 24.55
CA LEU A 98 -16.83 -14.41 25.94
C LEU A 98 -18.33 -14.67 26.13
N GLN A 99 -19.19 -13.89 25.48
CA GLN A 99 -20.62 -14.15 25.47
C GLN A 99 -20.93 -15.50 24.80
N ALA A 100 -20.31 -15.81 23.65
CA ALA A 100 -20.50 -17.10 22.99
C ALA A 100 -20.06 -18.29 23.87
N ALA A 101 -18.95 -18.15 24.60
CA ALA A 101 -18.52 -19.16 25.57
C ALA A 101 -19.50 -19.32 26.73
N HIS A 102 -20.09 -18.21 27.22
CA HIS A 102 -21.13 -18.24 28.25
C HIS A 102 -22.36 -19.02 27.78
N TRP A 103 -22.87 -18.73 26.57
CA TRP A 103 -24.00 -19.46 25.99
C TRP A 103 -23.73 -20.96 25.86
N TYR A 104 -22.52 -21.36 25.47
CA TYR A 104 -22.14 -22.76 25.34
C TYR A 104 -22.17 -23.52 26.68
N ILE A 105 -21.83 -22.85 27.78
CA ILE A 105 -21.85 -23.42 29.13
C ILE A 105 -23.28 -23.48 29.67
N GLU A 106 -24.11 -22.47 29.39
CA GLU A 106 -25.47 -22.36 29.92
C GLU A 106 -26.50 -23.22 29.15
N SER A 107 -26.22 -23.58 27.89
CA SER A 107 -27.02 -24.52 27.12
C SER A 107 -26.72 -26.00 27.42
N ARG A 108 -25.97 -26.30 28.48
CA ARG A 108 -25.58 -27.65 28.91
C ARG A 108 -26.42 -28.16 30.07
#